data_AF-A0A2P8WIL9-F1
#
_entry.id   AF-A0A2P8WIL9-F1
#
_cell.length_a   1.000
_cell.length_b   1.000
_cell.length_c   1.000
_cell.angle_alpha   90.00
_cell.angle_beta   90.00
_cell.angle_gamma   90.00
#
_symmetry.space_group_name_H-M   'P 1'
#
loop_
_entity.id
_entity.type
_entity.pdbx_description
1 polymer ?
#
loop_
_entity_poly.entity_id
_entity_poly.type
_entity_poly.pdbx_seq_one_letter_code
_entity_poly.pdbx_strand_id
1 'polypeptide(L)' 'MSLKYRGINYEVTVADVHVSEEVIGRYRGAVVTRHVATDSHGEAHVEGLKYRGAAVR' A
#
# COMPACT_ATOMS: atom_id res chain seq x y z
N MET A 1 -0.42 -12.73 5.43
CA MET A 1 -1.52 -13.52 4.81
C MET A 1 -1.04 -13.98 3.45
N SER A 2 -1.08 -15.28 3.13
CA SER A 2 -0.71 -15.81 1.81
C SER A 2 -1.95 -16.22 1.02
N LEU A 3 -2.01 -15.87 -0.26
CA LEU A 3 -3.09 -16.28 -1.16
C LEU A 3 -2.67 -17.55 -1.90
N LYS A 4 -3.48 -18.61 -1.81
CA LYS A 4 -3.24 -19.86 -2.52
C LYS A 4 -4.31 -20.06 -3.59
N TYR A 5 -3.88 -20.17 -4.85
CA TYR A 5 -4.77 -20.41 -5.98
C TYR A 5 -4.15 -21.40 -6.97
N ARG A 6 -4.90 -22.42 -7.38
CA ARG A 6 -4.47 -23.50 -8.29
C ARG A 6 -3.12 -24.14 -7.93
N GLY A 7 -2.86 -24.33 -6.63
CA GLY A 7 -1.63 -24.96 -6.15
C GLY A 7 -0.40 -24.04 -6.13
N ILE A 8 -0.52 -22.80 -6.57
CA ILE A 8 0.54 -21.79 -6.51
C ILE A 8 0.32 -20.92 -5.26
N ASN A 9 1.40 -20.70 -4.51
CA ASN A 9 1.42 -19.76 -3.38
C ASN A 9 1.91 -18.41 -3.91
N TYR A 10 1.08 -17.39 -3.75
CA TYR A 10 1.44 -16.02 -4.09
C TYR A 10 1.90 -15.31 -2.83
N GLU A 11 3.11 -14.77 -2.86
CA GLU A 11 3.53 -13.79 -1.88
C GLU A 11 2.74 -12.50 -2.14
N VAL A 12 1.95 -12.11 -1.13
CA VAL A 12 1.29 -10.82 -1.13
C VAL A 12 2.29 -9.84 -0.54
N THR A 13 2.83 -8.95 -1.37
CA THR A 13 3.68 -7.86 -0.90
C THR A 13 2.85 -6.99 0.03
N VAL A 14 3.14 -7.06 1.33
CA VAL A 14 2.53 -6.17 2.30
C VAL A 14 3.20 -4.81 2.10
N ALA A 15 2.44 -3.84 1.60
CA ALA A 15 2.91 -2.47 1.59
C ALA A 15 2.93 -1.97 3.04
N ASP A 16 4.13 -1.91 3.65
CA ASP A 16 4.33 -1.19 4.90
C ASP A 16 4.16 0.30 4.61
N VAL A 17 2.95 0.82 4.85
CA VAL A 17 2.65 2.23 4.68
C VAL A 17 3.07 2.95 5.94
N HIS A 18 4.17 3.70 5.87
CA HIS A 18 4.54 4.61 6.95
C HIS A 18 3.56 5.79 7.00
N VAL A 19 3.05 6.09 8.19
CA VAL A 19 2.03 7.11 8.42
C VAL A 19 2.56 8.13 9.44
N SER A 20 2.46 9.41 9.11
CA SER A 20 2.72 10.54 9.99
C SER A 20 1.42 11.20 10.45
N GLU A 21 1.40 11.78 11.65
CA GLU A 21 0.25 12.55 12.14
C GLU A 21 0.47 14.05 11.92
N GLU A 22 -0.48 14.69 11.25
CA GLU A 22 -0.50 16.13 11.02
C GLU A 22 -1.70 16.76 11.72
N VAL A 23 -1.49 17.84 12.48
CA VAL A 23 -2.59 18.58 13.12
C VAL A 23 -3.25 19.50 12.10
N ILE A 24 -4.49 19.20 11.73
CA ILE A 24 -5.25 19.95 10.71
C ILE A 24 -6.19 21.01 11.32
N GLY A 25 -6.38 21.02 12.63
CA GLY A 25 -7.18 22.05 13.29
C GLY A 25 -7.19 21.93 14.81
N ARG A 26 -7.34 23.07 15.47
CA ARG A 26 -7.51 23.16 16.93
C ARG A 26 -8.81 23.90 17.23
N TYR A 27 -9.68 23.23 17.97
CA TYR A 27 -10.94 23.76 18.48
C TYR A 27 -10.85 23.87 20.00
N ARG A 28 -11.83 24.54 20.64
CA ARG A 28 -11.86 24.64 22.11
C ARG A 28 -11.94 23.24 22.75
N GLY A 29 -10.80 22.78 23.28
CA GLY A 29 -10.67 21.49 23.95
C GLY A 29 -10.45 20.28 23.03
N ALA A 30 -10.30 20.45 21.72
CA ALA A 30 -10.09 19.34 20.79
C ALA A 30 -9.04 19.66 19.72
N VAL A 31 -8.23 18.65 19.39
CA VAL A 31 -7.24 18.70 18.31
C VAL A 31 -7.64 17.67 17.28
N VAL A 32 -7.79 18.10 16.03
CA VAL A 32 -8.06 17.21 14.91
C VAL A 32 -6.74 16.89 14.24
N THR A 33 -6.40 15.60 14.22
CA THR A 33 -5.22 15.07 13.53
C THR A 33 -5.66 14.32 12.27
N ARG A 34 -4.83 14.40 11.23
CA ARG A 34 -4.95 13.63 10.00
C ARG A 34 -3.72 12.74 9.88
N HIS A 35 -3.96 11.46 9.64
CA HIS A 35 -2.93 10.51 9.27
C HIS A 35 -2.56 10.72 7.79
N VAL A 36 -1.31 11.10 7.53
CA VAL A 36 -0.77 11.29 6.18
C VAL A 36 0.28 10.23 5.92
N ALA A 37 0.09 9.43 4.87
CA ALA A 37 1.09 8.45 4.43
C ALA A 37 2.37 9.18 3.97
N THR A 38 3.48 8.95 4.67
CA THR A 38 4.77 9.57 4.39
C THR A 38 5.49 8.88 3.24
N ASP A 39 5.28 7.57 3.09
CA ASP A 39 5.96 6.72 2.11
C ASP A 39 5.03 6.31 0.96
N SER A 40 4.20 7.24 0.49
CA SER A 40 3.54 7.05 -0.80
C SER A 40 4.60 7.22 -1.90
N HIS A 41 5.48 6.24 -2.03
CA HIS A 41 6.16 5.98 -3.29
C HIS A 41 5.06 5.76 -4.32
N GLY A 42 4.75 6.84 -5.03
CA GLY A 42 3.86 6.82 -6.18
C GLY A 42 4.30 5.69 -7.10
N GLU A 43 3.33 4.85 -7.43
CA GLU A 43 3.46 3.86 -8.49
C GLU A 43 4.66 2.91 -8.30
N ALA A 44 4.60 2.06 -7.27
CA ALA A 44 5.11 0.72 -7.47
C ALA A 44 4.25 0.11 -8.59
N HIS A 45 4.65 0.32 -9.85
CA HIS A 45 4.02 -0.32 -11.01
C HIS A 45 3.93 -1.81 -10.69
N VAL A 46 2.71 -2.28 -10.48
CA VAL A 46 2.45 -3.71 -10.37
C VAL A 46 2.92 -4.27 -11.70
N GLU A 47 4.07 -4.96 -11.70
CA GLU A 47 4.52 -5.63 -12.91
C GLU A 47 3.37 -6.51 -13.37
N GLY A 48 2.80 -6.17 -14.53
CA GLY A 48 1.67 -6.90 -15.09
C GLY A 48 1.97 -8.40 -15.18
N LEU A 49 0.94 -9.23 -15.20
CA LEU A 49 1.06 -10.69 -15.20
C LEU A 49 2.09 -11.15 -16.25
N LYS A 50 3.18 -11.79 -15.82
CA LYS A 50 4.18 -12.39 -16.71
C LYS A 50 3.91 -13.89 -16.87
N TYR A 51 3.76 -14.37 -18.10
CA TYR A 51 3.67 -15.81 -18.41
C TYR A 51 4.90 -16.25 -19.21
N ARG A 52 5.69 -17.19 -18.68
CA ARG A 52 6.96 -17.66 -19.27
C ARG A 52 7.94 -16.52 -19.64
N GLY A 53 7.97 -15.45 -18.84
CA GLY A 53 8.83 -14.28 -19.08
C GLY A 53 8.29 -13.24 -20.05
N ALA A 54 7.14 -13.47 -20.69
CA ALA A 54 6.45 -12.48 -21.51
C ALA A 54 5.39 -11.74 -20.69
N ALA A 55 5.32 -10.41 -20.83
CA ALA A 55 4.23 -9.62 -20.26
C ALA A 55 2.92 -9.95 -20.99
N VAL A 56 1.89 -10.32 -20.23
CA VAL A 56 0.53 -10.52 -20.74
C VAL A 56 -0.12 -9.13 -20.84
N ARG A 57 -0.52 -8.75 -22.07
CA ARG A 57 -1.22 -7.50 -22.37
C ARG A 57 -2.71 -7.63 -22.11
#